data_AF-A0A6J0SDC5-F1
#
_entry.id   AF-A0A6J0SDC5-F1
#
_cell.length_a   1.000
_cell.length_b   1.000
_cell.length_c   1.000
_cell.angle_alpha   90.00
_cell.angle_beta   90.00
_cell.angle_gamma   90.00
#
_symmetry.space_group_name_H-M   'P 1'
#
loop_
_entity.id
_entity.type
_entity.pdbx_description
1 polymer ?
#
loop_
_entity_poly.entity_id
_entity_poly.type
_entity_poly.pdbx_seq_one_letter_code
_entity_poly.pdbx_strand_id
1 'polypeptide(L)'
;MDEVCETKFVDYKETADEVCEKVLSYIREDTSGWKVVKRTKHISVLAKPSGDFCGTLYRAEARIEVPAEKLFPFMYLPEYREKWDKAVQSYRLVETIDQDTFIFHSITHSYGFGMVSPRDFVYLLHVRKYEGDLMTTNCKSS
;
A
#
# COMPACT_ATOMS: atom_id res chain seq x y z
N MET A 1 15.25 -29.66 27.24
CA MET A 1 15.81 -28.30 27.20
C MET A 1 15.12 -27.68 26.02
N ASP A 2 13.91 -27.21 26.27
CA ASP A 2 12.98 -26.80 25.21
C ASP A 2 13.31 -25.37 24.83
N GLU A 3 13.71 -25.21 23.57
CA GLU A 3 13.99 -23.93 22.95
C GLU A 3 12.64 -23.20 22.84
N VAL A 4 12.40 -22.29 23.79
CA VAL A 4 11.25 -21.38 23.73
C VAL A 4 11.46 -20.52 22.50
N CYS A 5 10.65 -20.78 21.47
CA CYS A 5 10.56 -19.93 20.29
C CYS A 5 10.09 -18.55 20.76
N GLU A 6 11.04 -17.63 20.90
CA GLU A 6 10.80 -16.26 21.31
C GLU A 6 9.97 -15.61 20.20
N THR A 7 8.66 -15.53 20.44
CA THR A 7 7.73 -14.88 19.53
C THR A 7 8.09 -13.40 19.57
N LYS A 8 8.80 -12.91 18.55
CA LYS A 8 9.00 -11.47 18.37
C LYS A 8 7.61 -10.83 18.26
N PHE A 9 7.19 -10.14 19.30
CA PHE A 9 6.04 -9.26 19.23
C PHE A 9 6.35 -8.20 18.18
N VAL A 10 5.56 -8.18 17.11
CA VAL A 10 5.69 -7.15 16.07
C VAL A 10 5.21 -5.84 16.69
N ASP A 11 6.08 -4.85 16.75
CA ASP A 11 5.66 -3.48 17.04
C ASP A 11 5.04 -2.89 15.77
N TYR A 12 3.70 -2.91 15.73
CA TYR A 12 2.94 -2.36 14.60
C TYR A 12 3.14 -0.85 14.44
N LYS A 13 3.47 -0.12 15.51
CA LYS A 13 3.70 1.32 15.43
C LYS A 13 5.05 1.63 14.82
N GLU A 14 6.11 0.95 15.27
CA GLU A 14 7.43 1.05 14.65
C GLU A 14 7.36 0.70 13.16
N THR A 15 6.68 -0.41 12.83
CA THR A 15 6.48 -0.81 11.42
C THR A 15 5.70 0.25 10.63
N ALA A 16 4.67 0.87 11.23
CA ALA A 16 3.91 1.93 10.61
C ALA A 16 4.77 3.18 10.36
N ASP A 17 5.60 3.58 11.32
CA ASP A 17 6.49 4.71 11.19
C ASP A 17 7.52 4.50 10.07
N GLU A 18 8.20 3.35 10.06
CA GLU A 18 9.18 3.00 9.02
C GLU A 18 8.58 3.06 7.62
N VAL A 19 7.38 2.48 7.42
CA VAL A 19 6.74 2.48 6.10
C VAL A 19 6.27 3.89 5.70
N CYS A 20 5.84 4.72 6.66
CA CYS A 20 5.47 6.10 6.40
C CYS A 20 6.67 6.93 5.94
N GLU A 21 7.78 6.86 6.65
CA GLU A 21 9.02 7.57 6.30
C GLU A 21 9.51 7.17 4.91
N LYS A 22 9.45 5.87 4.62
CA LYS A 22 9.86 5.34 3.32
C LYS A 22 8.96 5.78 2.16
N VAL A 23 7.65 5.77 2.35
CA VAL A 23 6.71 6.28 1.33
C VAL A 23 6.92 7.80 1.15
N LEU A 24 7.13 8.53 2.24
CA LEU A 24 7.36 9.97 2.20
C LEU A 24 8.66 10.33 1.46
N SER A 25 9.73 9.55 1.64
CA SER A 25 10.99 9.78 0.92
C SER A 25 10.82 9.57 -0.60
N TYR A 26 10.03 8.59 -1.05
CA TYR A 26 9.67 8.43 -2.47
C TYR A 26 8.88 9.60 -3.06
N ILE A 27 8.17 10.36 -2.22
CA ILE A 27 7.40 11.54 -2.61
C ILE A 27 8.29 12.79 -2.65
N ARG A 28 9.13 13.00 -1.62
CA ARG A 28 9.82 14.28 -1.39
C ARG A 28 11.28 14.31 -1.85
N GLU A 29 12.01 13.21 -1.66
CA GLU A 29 13.47 13.19 -1.77
C GLU A 29 13.93 12.42 -3.00
N ASP A 30 13.35 11.25 -3.20
CA ASP A 30 13.77 10.28 -4.20
C ASP A 30 13.08 10.53 -5.55
N THR A 31 13.44 11.66 -6.16
CA THR A 31 12.85 12.16 -7.41
C THR A 31 13.62 11.73 -8.66
N SER A 32 14.73 11.00 -8.52
CA SER A 32 15.62 10.61 -9.62
C SER A 32 15.43 9.16 -10.09
N GLY A 33 15.87 8.84 -11.31
CA GLY A 33 15.91 7.46 -11.84
C GLY A 33 14.57 6.88 -12.30
N TRP A 34 13.45 7.54 -12.02
CA TRP A 34 12.12 7.14 -12.45
C TRP A 34 11.94 7.30 -13.97
N LYS A 35 11.55 6.21 -14.65
CA LYS A 35 11.26 6.21 -16.09
C LYS A 35 9.79 5.91 -16.33
N VAL A 36 9.17 6.64 -17.26
CA VAL A 36 7.78 6.39 -17.65
C VAL A 36 7.71 5.07 -18.42
N VAL A 37 6.96 4.11 -17.90
CA VAL A 37 6.76 2.78 -18.51
C VAL A 37 5.37 2.61 -19.12
N LYS A 38 4.40 3.41 -18.68
CA LYS A 38 3.05 3.44 -19.28
C LYS A 38 2.43 4.82 -19.10
N ARG A 39 1.68 5.27 -20.10
CA ARG A 39 0.95 6.55 -20.05
C ARG A 39 -0.43 6.38 -20.68
N THR A 40 -1.43 6.93 -20.01
CA THR A 40 -2.80 7.08 -20.52
C THR A 40 -3.19 8.56 -20.42
N LYS A 41 -4.43 8.91 -20.81
CA LYS A 41 -4.93 10.29 -20.69
C LYS A 41 -4.88 10.84 -19.25
N HIS A 42 -5.08 9.99 -18.24
CA HIS A 42 -5.27 10.41 -16.86
C HIS A 42 -4.18 9.89 -15.89
N ILE A 43 -3.44 8.85 -16.28
CA ILE A 43 -2.51 8.14 -15.41
C ILE A 43 -1.16 8.00 -16.10
N SER A 44 -0.09 8.30 -15.35
CA SER A 44 1.29 7.98 -15.71
C SER A 44 1.82 6.92 -14.76
N VAL A 45 2.44 5.86 -15.30
CA VAL A 45 3.13 4.86 -14.49
C VAL A 45 4.62 4.99 -14.75
N LEU A 46 5.36 5.25 -13.68
CA LEU A 46 6.81 5.31 -13.64
C LEU A 46 7.35 4.06 -12.97
N ALA A 47 8.57 3.70 -13.32
CA ALA A 47 9.26 2.57 -12.75
C ALA A 47 10.76 2.84 -12.62
N LYS A 48 11.37 2.17 -11.65
CA LYS A 48 12.83 2.09 -11.50
C LYS A 48 13.23 0.81 -10.75
N PRO A 49 14.50 0.39 -10.79
CA PRO A 49 14.97 -0.73 -9.98
C PRO A 49 14.70 -0.49 -8.50
N SER A 50 14.21 -1.52 -7.80
CA SER A 50 14.01 -1.47 -6.35
C SER A 50 15.36 -1.60 -5.63
N GLY A 51 15.54 -0.82 -4.56
CA GLY A 51 16.67 -0.98 -3.64
C GLY A 51 16.46 -2.07 -2.59
N ASP A 52 15.22 -2.52 -2.39
CA ASP A 52 14.84 -3.41 -1.28
C ASP A 52 14.64 -4.87 -1.68
N PHE A 53 14.41 -5.13 -2.97
CA PHE A 53 14.19 -6.47 -3.49
C PHE A 53 14.65 -6.57 -4.94
N CYS A 54 14.92 -7.80 -5.39
CA CYS A 54 15.27 -8.07 -6.78
C CYS A 54 14.05 -7.87 -7.68
N GLY A 55 13.79 -6.63 -8.07
CA GLY A 55 12.64 -6.27 -8.87
C GLY A 55 12.53 -4.77 -9.14
N THR A 56 11.31 -4.34 -9.46
CA THR A 56 11.03 -2.98 -9.92
C THR A 56 10.06 -2.30 -8.96
N LEU A 57 10.39 -1.08 -8.55
CA LEU A 57 9.48 -0.20 -7.85
C LEU A 57 8.63 0.57 -8.88
N TYR A 58 7.32 0.58 -8.67
CA TYR A 58 6.36 1.26 -9.54
C TYR A 58 5.70 2.43 -8.81
N ARG A 59 5.50 3.54 -9.54
CA ARG A 59 4.76 4.71 -9.07
C ARG A 59 3.70 5.08 -10.09
N ALA A 60 2.44 5.12 -9.68
CA ALA A 60 1.34 5.59 -10.52
C ALA A 60 0.91 6.98 -10.07
N GLU A 61 0.84 7.92 -11.00
CA GLU A 61 0.46 9.31 -10.75
C GLU A 61 -0.79 9.67 -11.54
N ALA A 62 -1.75 10.29 -10.86
CA ALA A 62 -2.99 10.79 -11.43
C ALA A 62 -3.41 12.07 -10.70
N ARG A 63 -4.12 12.95 -11.40
CA ARG A 63 -4.75 14.15 -10.81
C ARG A 63 -6.25 13.91 -10.67
N ILE A 64 -6.77 14.11 -9.46
CA ILE A 64 -8.18 13.95 -9.12
C ILE A 64 -8.64 15.23 -8.42
N GLU A 65 -9.71 15.86 -8.89
CA GLU A 65 -10.25 17.12 -8.35
C GLU A 65 -11.20 16.87 -7.18
N VAL A 66 -10.72 16.20 -6.14
CA VAL A 66 -11.47 15.86 -4.92
C VAL A 66 -10.57 16.07 -3.71
N PRO A 67 -11.07 16.63 -2.59
CA PRO A 67 -10.30 16.72 -1.34
C PRO A 67 -9.78 15.36 -0.87
N ALA A 68 -8.54 15.30 -0.39
CA ALA A 68 -7.90 14.05 0.02
C ALA A 68 -8.76 13.25 1.03
N GLU A 69 -9.34 13.92 2.01
CA GLU A 69 -10.18 13.29 3.05
C GLU A 69 -11.43 12.60 2.49
N LYS A 70 -11.92 13.02 1.31
CA LYS A 70 -13.04 12.37 0.62
C LYS A 70 -12.59 11.24 -0.30
N LEU A 71 -11.35 11.27 -0.78
CA LEU A 71 -10.78 10.27 -1.68
C LEU A 71 -10.23 9.06 -0.91
N PHE A 72 -9.47 9.30 0.15
CA PHE A 72 -8.73 8.27 0.88
C PHE A 72 -9.59 7.15 1.47
N PRO A 73 -10.84 7.38 1.93
CA PRO A 73 -11.74 6.30 2.31
C PRO A 73 -11.88 5.20 1.25
N PHE A 74 -11.86 5.55 -0.05
CA PHE A 74 -11.93 4.58 -1.15
C PHE A 74 -10.68 3.68 -1.26
N MET A 75 -9.55 4.11 -0.68
CA MET A 75 -8.29 3.39 -0.77
C MET A 75 -8.21 2.23 0.23
N TYR A 76 -8.86 2.31 1.39
CA TYR A 76 -8.65 1.35 2.47
C TYR A 76 -9.89 0.88 3.24
N LEU A 77 -11.02 1.62 3.21
CA LEU A 77 -12.20 1.14 3.92
C LEU A 77 -12.90 0.05 3.11
N PRO A 78 -13.19 -1.13 3.71
CA PRO A 78 -13.83 -2.25 2.99
C PRO A 78 -15.10 -1.86 2.24
N GLU A 79 -15.97 -1.07 2.86
CA GLU A 79 -17.26 -0.64 2.30
C GLU A 79 -17.14 0.20 1.02
N TYR A 80 -15.96 0.74 0.74
CA TYR A 80 -15.66 1.45 -0.51
C TYR A 80 -14.77 0.60 -1.42
N ARG A 81 -13.68 0.03 -0.90
CA ARG A 81 -12.64 -0.63 -1.72
C ARG A 81 -13.22 -1.79 -2.54
N GLU A 82 -14.07 -2.62 -1.94
CA GLU A 82 -14.69 -3.78 -2.61
C GLU A 82 -15.62 -3.38 -3.76
N LYS A 83 -16.16 -2.15 -3.75
CA LYS A 83 -17.12 -1.72 -4.77
C LYS A 83 -16.47 -1.34 -6.10
N TRP A 84 -15.21 -0.90 -6.08
CA TRP A 84 -14.56 -0.36 -7.28
C TRP A 84 -13.33 -1.14 -7.72
N ASP A 85 -12.60 -1.79 -6.79
CA ASP A 85 -11.34 -2.45 -7.13
C ASP A 85 -11.57 -3.85 -7.71
N LYS A 86 -11.65 -3.90 -9.05
CA LYS A 86 -11.83 -5.15 -9.81
C LYS A 86 -10.65 -6.11 -9.72
N ALA A 87 -9.50 -5.68 -9.20
CA ALA A 87 -8.36 -6.57 -9.01
C ALA A 87 -8.47 -7.39 -7.72
N VAL A 88 -9.32 -6.97 -6.78
CA VAL A 88 -9.48 -7.60 -5.47
C VAL A 88 -10.69 -8.53 -5.47
N GLN A 89 -10.44 -9.78 -5.08
CA GLN A 89 -11.46 -10.83 -4.92
C GLN A 89 -12.10 -10.79 -3.53
N SER A 90 -11.32 -10.47 -2.49
CA SER A 90 -11.77 -10.38 -1.10
C SER A 90 -10.96 -9.32 -0.38
N TYR A 91 -11.59 -8.50 0.47
CA TYR A 91 -10.92 -7.44 1.24
C TYR A 91 -11.50 -7.33 2.64
N ARG A 92 -10.77 -7.83 3.65
CA ARG A 92 -11.29 -7.94 5.02
C ARG A 92 -10.40 -7.22 6.01
N LEU A 93 -11.01 -6.37 6.84
CA LEU A 93 -10.39 -5.88 8.06
C LEU A 93 -10.25 -7.05 9.04
N VAL A 94 -9.02 -7.38 9.41
CA VAL A 94 -8.71 -8.45 10.38
C VAL A 94 -8.72 -7.88 11.79
N GLU A 95 -8.03 -6.75 11.99
CA GLU A 95 -7.86 -6.13 13.30
C GLU A 95 -7.67 -4.62 13.17
N THR A 96 -8.20 -3.87 14.14
CA THR A 96 -7.93 -2.45 14.33
C THR A 96 -6.94 -2.30 15.49
N ILE A 97 -5.72 -1.84 15.19
CA ILE A 97 -4.67 -1.65 16.19
C ILE A 97 -4.89 -0.34 16.94
N ASP A 98 -5.22 0.74 16.21
CA ASP A 98 -5.62 2.03 16.75
C ASP A 98 -6.49 2.80 15.73
N GLN A 99 -6.66 4.11 15.92
CA GLN A 99 -7.53 4.93 15.07
C GLN A 99 -7.11 4.96 13.60
N ASP A 100 -5.81 4.83 13.31
CA ASP A 100 -5.25 5.02 11.97
C ASP A 100 -4.51 3.78 11.45
N THR A 101 -4.39 2.73 12.28
CA THR A 101 -3.59 1.54 12.01
C THR A 101 -4.44 0.27 12.03
N PHE A 102 -4.34 -0.51 10.97
CA PHE A 102 -5.20 -1.67 10.71
C PHE A 102 -4.41 -2.86 10.17
N ILE A 103 -4.89 -4.07 10.43
CA ILE A 103 -4.45 -5.28 9.75
C ILE A 103 -5.52 -5.68 8.73
N PHE A 104 -5.13 -5.83 7.48
CA PHE A 104 -6.01 -6.29 6.40
C PHE A 104 -5.56 -7.64 5.86
N HIS A 105 -6.55 -8.43 5.45
CA HIS A 105 -6.40 -9.61 4.63
C HIS A 105 -7.04 -9.34 3.28
N SER A 106 -6.30 -9.52 2.19
CA SER A 106 -6.85 -9.37 0.85
C SER A 106 -6.40 -10.48 -0.09
N ILE A 107 -7.32 -10.93 -0.94
CA ILE A 107 -7.05 -11.88 -2.00
C ILE A 107 -7.26 -11.16 -3.34
N THR A 108 -6.33 -11.29 -4.28
CA THR A 108 -6.47 -10.75 -5.63
C THR A 108 -7.01 -11.77 -6.60
N HIS A 109 -7.71 -11.33 -7.64
CA HIS A 109 -8.00 -12.19 -8.79
C HIS A 109 -6.71 -12.60 -9.52
N SER A 110 -6.81 -13.61 -10.39
CA SER A 110 -5.74 -13.93 -11.34
C SER A 110 -5.58 -12.80 -12.36
N TYR A 111 -4.36 -12.65 -12.88
CA TYR A 111 -4.04 -11.62 -13.87
C TYR A 111 -3.44 -12.24 -15.14
N GLY A 112 -3.53 -11.50 -16.25
CA GLY A 112 -2.94 -11.88 -17.54
C GLY A 112 -3.50 -13.20 -18.08
N PHE A 113 -4.83 -13.33 -18.18
CA PHE A 113 -5.48 -14.56 -18.65
C PHE A 113 -5.08 -15.82 -17.84
N GLY A 114 -4.84 -15.67 -16.54
CA GLY A 114 -4.47 -16.76 -15.66
C GLY A 114 -2.97 -17.05 -15.58
N MET A 115 -2.12 -16.31 -16.31
CA MET A 115 -0.66 -16.45 -16.22
C MET A 115 -0.12 -16.11 -14.83
N VAL A 116 -0.76 -15.17 -14.13
CA VAL A 116 -0.43 -14.85 -12.74
C VAL A 116 -1.58 -15.35 -11.86
N SER A 117 -1.28 -16.33 -11.02
CA SER A 117 -2.26 -16.87 -10.07
C SER A 117 -2.69 -15.83 -9.03
N PRO A 118 -3.86 -16.00 -8.40
CA PRO A 118 -4.29 -15.20 -7.24
C PRO A 118 -3.19 -15.09 -6.18
N ARG A 119 -3.19 -13.98 -5.45
CA ARG A 119 -2.27 -13.76 -4.33
C ARG A 119 -3.07 -13.43 -3.08
N ASP A 120 -2.64 -14.03 -1.98
CA ASP A 120 -3.15 -13.80 -0.64
C ASP A 120 -2.15 -12.90 0.10
N PHE A 121 -2.64 -11.81 0.68
CA PHE A 121 -1.84 -10.85 1.42
C PHE A 121 -2.45 -10.59 2.79
N VAL A 122 -1.61 -10.67 3.82
CA VAL A 122 -1.86 -10.05 5.13
C VAL A 122 -0.90 -8.90 5.30
N TYR A 123 -1.40 -7.72 5.64
CA TYR A 123 -0.58 -6.52 5.76
C TYR A 123 -1.10 -5.53 6.78
N LEU A 124 -0.14 -4.82 7.38
CA LEU A 124 -0.39 -3.59 8.13
C LEU A 124 -0.73 -2.47 7.14
N LEU A 125 -1.74 -1.67 7.44
CA LEU A 125 -2.07 -0.42 6.77
C LEU A 125 -2.15 0.70 7.80
N HIS A 126 -1.40 1.77 7.60
CA HIS A 126 -1.44 2.98 8.42
C HIS A 126 -1.82 4.19 7.58
N VAL A 127 -2.83 4.93 8.03
CA VAL A 127 -3.27 6.19 7.43
C VAL A 127 -2.55 7.34 8.11
N ARG A 128 -1.80 8.15 7.35
CA ARG A 128 -1.08 9.31 7.89
C ARG A 128 -1.51 10.59 7.21
N LYS A 129 -1.88 11.58 8.01
CA LYS A 129 -2.04 12.97 7.58
C LYS A 129 -0.80 13.76 8.00
N TYR A 130 -0.20 14.45 7.06
CA TYR A 130 0.97 15.32 7.30
C TYR A 130 0.52 16.78 7.37
N GLU A 131 1.43 17.67 7.79
CA GLU A 131 1.20 19.11 7.65
C GLU A 131 0.93 19.47 6.18
N GLY A 132 -0.06 20.35 5.97
CA GLY A 132 -0.60 20.68 4.66
C GLY A 132 -1.69 19.72 4.18
N ASP A 133 -1.89 19.63 2.86
CA ASP A 133 -2.94 18.81 2.23
C ASP A 133 -2.43 17.40 1.82
N LEU A 134 -1.36 16.91 2.45
CA LEU A 134 -0.78 15.60 2.15
C LEU A 134 -1.32 14.51 3.09
N MET A 135 -1.88 13.47 2.49
CA MET A 135 -2.35 12.26 3.18
C MET A 135 -1.79 11.03 2.48
N THR A 136 -1.45 9.97 3.23
CA THR A 136 -0.99 8.69 2.67
C THR A 136 -1.64 7.50 3.37
N THR A 137 -1.82 6.39 2.62
CA THR A 137 -2.09 5.05 3.16
C THR A 137 -0.84 4.21 2.93
N ASN A 138 -0.22 3.75 3.99
CA ASN A 138 1.11 3.13 3.95
C ASN A 138 0.97 1.68 4.38
N CYS A 139 1.45 0.75 3.55
CA CYS A 139 1.20 -0.68 3.77
C CYS A 139 2.48 -1.50 3.83
N LYS A 140 2.54 -2.45 4.74
CA LYS A 140 3.62 -3.44 4.84
C LYS A 140 3.03 -4.83 4.95
N SER A 141 3.26 -5.66 3.93
CA SER A 141 2.92 -7.09 3.96
C SER A 141 4.02 -7.89 4.64
N SER A 142 3.62 -8.94 5.34
CA SER A 142 4.50 -10.00 5.86
C SER A 142 5.11 -10.84 4.74
#